data_AF-A0A1I4SFL5-F1
#
_entry.id   AF-A0A1I4SFL5-F1
#
_cell.length_a   1.000
_cell.length_b   1.000
_cell.length_c   1.000
_cell.angle_alpha   90.00
_cell.angle_beta   90.00
_cell.angle_gamma   90.00
#
_symmetry.space_group_name_H-M   'P 1'
#
loop_
_entity.id
_entity.type
_entity.pdbx_description
1 polymer ?
#
loop_
_entity_poly.entity_id
_entity_poly.type
_entity_poly.pdbx_seq_one_letter_code
_entity_poly.pdbx_strand_id
1 'polypeptide(L)'
;MDSVTFQLVLHNPTGRSVPGTLTYHFRDLKRSGHDALTELAAAAVDRGTAEFTTFVVEGTFSAPALTGPLPIKIKGVSYVSMMGPTLATIFNGNSTIASLGLEFNLIDSGGRYIGGGLSWQPEGPGSMQPWCFIGTQLD
;
A
#
# COMPACT_ATOMS: atom_id res chain seq x y z
N MET A 1 -14.16 5.24 9.89
CA MET A 1 -13.48 5.23 8.59
C MET A 1 -12.61 4.02 8.66
N ASP A 2 -12.98 2.99 7.90
CA ASP A 2 -12.58 1.63 8.24
C ASP A 2 -11.15 1.40 7.74
N SER A 3 -10.29 0.98 8.66
CA SER A 3 -8.91 0.62 8.35
C SER A 3 -8.86 -0.78 7.77
N VAL A 4 -8.05 -0.97 6.74
CA VAL A 4 -7.74 -2.29 6.17
C VAL A 4 -6.44 -2.78 6.76
N THR A 5 -6.39 -4.05 7.19
CA THR A 5 -5.17 -4.67 7.72
C THR A 5 -4.80 -5.91 6.91
N PHE A 6 -3.52 -6.01 6.56
CA PHE A 6 -2.92 -7.16 5.91
C PHE A 6 -1.85 -7.78 6.81
N GLN A 7 -1.92 -9.09 6.98
CA GLN A 7 -0.80 -9.89 7.45
C GLN A 7 0.15 -10.14 6.28
N LEU A 8 1.44 -9.89 6.48
CA LEU A 8 2.47 -9.98 5.44
C LEU A 8 3.47 -11.10 5.76
N VAL A 9 4.01 -11.69 4.70
CA VAL A 9 5.25 -12.47 4.73
C VAL A 9 6.24 -11.77 3.79
N LEU A 10 7.32 -11.24 4.36
CA LEU A 10 8.38 -10.56 3.63
C LEU A 10 9.55 -11.50 3.37
N HIS A 11 10.11 -11.46 2.17
CA HIS A 11 11.27 -12.22 1.74
C HIS A 11 12.35 -11.30 1.20
N ASN A 12 13.60 -11.52 1.59
CA ASN A 12 14.74 -10.81 1.01
C ASN A 12 15.50 -11.70 -0.01
N PRO A 13 16.41 -11.13 -0.82
CA PRO A 13 17.22 -11.90 -1.77
C PRO A 13 18.14 -12.95 -1.13
N THR A 14 18.42 -12.87 0.17
CA THR A 14 19.25 -13.86 0.87
C THR A 14 18.44 -15.06 1.38
N GLY A 15 17.15 -15.15 1.03
CA GLY A 15 16.26 -16.25 1.44
C GLY A 15 15.71 -16.13 2.87
N ARG A 16 15.95 -15.01 3.56
CA ARG A 16 15.36 -14.74 4.88
C ARG A 16 13.90 -14.33 4.71
N SER A 17 13.05 -14.89 5.57
CA SER A 17 11.62 -14.59 5.62
C SER A 17 11.27 -14.00 6.98
N VAL A 18 10.46 -12.93 7.01
CA VAL A 18 9.99 -12.33 8.26
C VAL A 18 8.49 -12.00 8.16
N PRO A 19 7.71 -12.20 9.24
CA PRO A 19 6.32 -11.76 9.28
C PRO A 19 6.24 -10.24 9.46
N GLY A 20 5.19 -9.64 8.92
CA GLY A 20 4.87 -8.23 9.13
C GLY A 20 3.37 -7.96 9.05
N THR A 21 2.98 -6.71 9.29
CA THR A 21 1.60 -6.26 9.24
C THR A 21 1.56 -4.87 8.63
N LEU A 22 0.60 -4.65 7.74
CA LEU A 22 0.29 -3.35 7.14
C LEU A 22 -1.15 -2.99 7.48
N THR A 23 -1.36 -1.89 8.17
CA THR A 23 -2.69 -1.34 8.45
C THR A 23 -2.77 0.06 7.86
N TYR A 24 -3.79 0.36 7.05
CA TYR A 24 -3.98 1.71 6.52
C TYR A 24 -5.45 2.06 6.34
N HIS A 25 -5.72 3.35 6.18
CA HIS A 25 -7.03 3.89 5.87
C HIS A 25 -6.89 5.01 4.84
N PHE A 26 -7.95 5.25 4.09
CA PHE A 26 -8.05 6.40 3.20
C PHE A 26 -8.35 7.65 4.03
N ARG A 27 -7.77 8.80 3.67
CA ARG A 27 -7.99 10.06 4.42
C ARG A 27 -9.16 10.89 3.85
N ASP A 28 -9.38 10.81 2.53
CA ASP A 28 -10.24 11.76 1.78
C ASP A 28 -11.38 11.11 0.98
N LEU A 29 -12.06 10.08 1.52
CA LEU A 29 -13.26 9.52 0.84
C LEU A 29 -14.44 10.51 0.75
N LYS A 30 -14.33 11.72 1.32
CA LYS A 30 -15.40 12.74 1.31
C LYS A 30 -15.50 13.57 0.03
N ARG A 31 -14.61 13.41 -0.96
CA ARG A 31 -14.61 14.25 -2.18
C ARG A 31 -15.06 13.55 -3.47
N SER A 32 -15.58 12.35 -3.39
CA SER A 32 -16.20 11.67 -4.53
C SER A 32 -17.68 11.53 -4.25
N GLY A 33 -18.42 12.64 -4.38
CA GLY A 33 -19.87 12.58 -4.49
C GLY A 33 -20.24 11.63 -5.63
N HIS A 34 -21.27 10.82 -5.43
CA HIS A 34 -21.79 9.84 -6.38
C HIS A 34 -21.98 10.43 -7.81
N ASP A 35 -22.25 11.73 -7.89
CA ASP A 35 -22.41 12.49 -9.13
C ASP A 35 -21.10 12.64 -9.93
N ALA A 36 -19.98 12.87 -9.26
CA ALA A 36 -18.67 13.01 -9.91
C ALA A 36 -18.15 11.67 -10.48
N LEU A 37 -18.51 10.54 -9.85
CA LEU A 37 -18.17 9.21 -10.35
C LEU A 37 -19.02 8.82 -11.55
N THR A 38 -20.28 9.27 -11.61
CA THR A 38 -21.22 8.96 -12.70
C THR A 38 -20.89 9.75 -13.97
N GLU A 39 -20.58 11.04 -13.85
CA GLU A 39 -20.13 11.86 -14.98
C GLU A 39 -18.80 11.37 -15.55
N LEU A 40 -17.88 10.98 -14.67
CA LEU A 40 -16.55 10.52 -15.05
C LEU A 40 -16.59 9.10 -15.65
N ALA A 41 -17.50 8.23 -15.19
CA ALA A 41 -17.77 6.93 -15.81
C ALA A 41 -18.41 7.08 -17.21
N ALA A 42 -19.31 8.05 -17.39
CA ALA A 42 -19.90 8.35 -18.70
C ALA A 42 -18.84 8.90 -19.69
N ALA A 43 -17.88 9.70 -19.21
CA ALA A 43 -16.77 10.20 -20.03
C ALA A 43 -15.75 9.11 -20.42
N ALA A 44 -15.55 8.11 -19.55
CA ALA A 44 -14.63 7.00 -19.77
C ALA A 44 -15.14 5.95 -20.79
N VAL A 45 -16.45 5.86 -21.03
CA VAL A 45 -17.02 4.93 -22.04
C VAL A 45 -16.74 5.41 -23.48
N ASP A 46 -16.59 6.72 -23.69
CA ASP A 46 -16.44 7.32 -25.03
C ASP A 46 -14.97 7.56 -25.42
N ARG A 47 -14.07 7.57 -24.44
CA ARG A 47 -12.63 7.69 -24.66
C ARG A 47 -11.99 6.35 -24.36
N GLY A 48 -11.25 5.76 -25.31
CA GLY A 48 -10.47 4.53 -25.09
C GLY A 48 -9.30 4.70 -24.10
N THR A 49 -9.51 5.43 -23.00
CA THR A 49 -8.54 5.83 -21.99
C THR A 49 -9.00 5.34 -20.63
N ALA A 50 -8.11 4.66 -19.90
CA ALA A 50 -8.36 4.32 -18.50
C ALA A 50 -8.19 5.57 -17.64
N GLU A 51 -9.25 5.94 -16.92
CA GLU A 51 -9.20 7.03 -15.95
C GLU A 51 -8.83 6.51 -14.56
N PHE A 52 -7.93 7.25 -13.89
CA PHE A 52 -7.41 6.88 -12.57
C PHE A 52 -7.70 7.98 -11.55
N THR A 53 -8.17 7.58 -10.38
CA THR A 53 -8.31 8.47 -9.22
C THR A 53 -7.20 8.16 -8.21
N THR A 54 -6.65 9.21 -7.61
CA THR A 54 -5.66 9.10 -6.54
C THR A 54 -6.31 9.40 -5.19
N PHE A 55 -6.07 8.53 -4.21
CA PHE A 55 -6.51 8.75 -2.84
C PHE A 55 -5.31 8.80 -1.90
N VAL A 56 -5.33 9.76 -0.97
CA VAL A 56 -4.34 9.82 0.11
C VAL A 56 -4.65 8.71 1.11
N VAL A 57 -3.61 7.95 1.45
CA VAL A 57 -3.67 6.85 2.43
C VAL A 57 -2.65 7.06 3.52
N GLU A 58 -3.00 6.66 4.74
CA GLU A 58 -2.11 6.72 5.89
C GLU A 58 -2.29 5.47 6.75
N GLY A 59 -1.21 5.07 7.42
CA GLY A 59 -1.22 3.81 8.13
C GLY A 59 0.01 3.55 8.97
N THR A 60 0.19 2.28 9.31
CA THR A 60 1.35 1.75 10.01
C THR A 60 1.83 0.47 9.35
N PHE A 61 3.15 0.34 9.23
CA PHE A 61 3.84 -0.89 8.88
C PHE A 61 4.61 -1.41 10.09
N SER A 62 4.54 -2.70 10.35
CA SER A 62 5.32 -3.34 11.42
C SER A 62 5.89 -4.66 10.92
N ALA A 63 7.18 -4.89 11.16
CA ALA A 63 7.80 -6.19 11.00
C ALA A 63 8.88 -6.29 12.08
N PRO A 64 8.59 -6.82 13.29
CA PRO A 64 9.47 -6.66 14.44
C PRO A 64 10.91 -7.13 14.24
N ALA A 65 11.11 -8.17 13.42
CA ALA A 65 12.43 -8.68 13.06
C ALA A 65 13.24 -7.79 12.10
N LEU A 66 12.62 -6.73 11.55
CA LEU A 66 13.17 -5.74 10.62
C LEU A 66 13.14 -4.32 11.22
N THR A 67 11.97 -3.89 11.72
CA THR A 67 11.70 -2.52 12.18
C THR A 67 11.84 -2.33 13.68
N GLY A 68 12.09 -3.40 14.44
CA GLY A 68 12.00 -3.38 15.90
C GLY A 68 10.54 -3.35 16.41
N PRO A 69 10.34 -3.18 17.73
CA PRO A 69 9.05 -3.44 18.38
C PRO A 69 7.96 -2.41 18.04
N LEU A 70 8.32 -1.23 17.53
CA LEU A 70 7.38 -0.15 17.25
C LEU A 70 6.98 -0.13 15.77
N PRO A 71 5.68 0.01 15.45
CA PRO A 71 5.24 0.23 14.08
C PRO A 71 5.75 1.57 13.53
N ILE A 72 6.08 1.59 12.25
CA ILE A 72 6.48 2.79 11.51
C ILE A 72 5.23 3.40 10.87
N LYS A 73 5.01 4.69 11.10
CA LYS A 73 3.95 5.43 10.44
C LYS A 73 4.29 5.63 8.97
N ILE A 74 3.32 5.35 8.11
CA ILE A 74 3.45 5.44 6.66
C ILE A 74 2.37 6.36 6.10
N LYS A 75 2.72 7.03 5.01
CA LYS A 75 1.81 7.88 4.22
C LYS A 75 2.03 7.60 2.75
N GLY A 76 0.98 7.70 1.97
CA GLY A 76 1.02 7.22 0.61
C GLY A 76 -0.12 7.69 -0.25
N VAL A 77 -0.14 7.12 -1.46
CA VAL A 77 -1.18 7.33 -2.46
C VAL A 77 -1.62 5.96 -2.97
N SER A 78 -2.93 5.80 -3.11
CA SER A 78 -3.55 4.66 -3.78
C SER A 78 -4.08 5.12 -5.13
N TYR A 79 -3.67 4.42 -6.20
CA TYR A 79 -4.15 4.62 -7.56
C TYR A 79 -5.27 3.64 -7.83
N VAL A 80 -6.46 4.14 -8.14
CA VAL A 80 -7.67 3.32 -8.33
C VAL A 80 -8.20 3.56 -9.74
N SER A 81 -8.47 2.48 -10.47
CA SER A 81 -9.20 2.58 -11.73
C SER A 81 -10.65 2.92 -11.44
N MET A 82 -11.23 3.82 -12.22
CA MET A 82 -12.65 4.15 -12.10
C MET A 82 -13.60 2.97 -12.30
N MET A 83 -13.17 1.98 -13.09
CA MET A 83 -13.99 0.84 -13.51
C MET A 83 -13.53 -0.47 -12.86
N GLY A 84 -12.61 -0.43 -11.89
CA GLY A 84 -11.93 -1.64 -11.42
C GLY A 84 -11.23 -1.49 -10.08
N PRO A 85 -10.51 -2.53 -9.66
CA PRO A 85 -9.83 -2.55 -8.37
C PRO A 85 -8.73 -1.48 -8.26
N THR A 86 -8.27 -1.24 -7.02
CA THR A 86 -7.02 -0.52 -6.77
C THR A 86 -5.90 -1.14 -7.61
N LEU A 87 -5.22 -0.30 -8.39
CA LEU A 87 -4.13 -0.72 -9.26
C LEU A 87 -2.88 -0.91 -8.43
N ALA A 88 -2.42 0.17 -7.81
CA ALA A 88 -1.22 0.20 -7.01
C ALA A 88 -1.40 1.09 -5.78
N THR A 89 -0.75 0.75 -4.69
CA THR A 89 -0.64 1.60 -3.52
C THR A 89 0.82 1.76 -3.15
N ILE A 90 1.26 3.01 -3.01
CA ILE A 90 2.63 3.38 -2.69
C ILE A 90 2.65 4.12 -1.36
N PHE A 91 3.51 3.69 -0.46
CA PHE A 91 3.74 4.25 0.86
C PHE A 91 5.20 4.64 1.05
N ASN A 92 5.41 5.72 1.78
CA ASN A 92 6.71 6.05 2.37
C ASN A 92 6.53 6.20 3.88
N GLY A 93 7.53 5.77 4.64
CA GLY A 93 7.57 5.91 6.08
C GLY A 93 8.96 6.27 6.54
N ASN A 94 9.05 7.22 7.47
CA ASN A 94 10.29 7.58 8.12
C ASN A 94 10.11 7.44 9.63
N SER A 95 11.13 6.93 10.29
CA SER A 95 11.24 6.85 11.74
C SER A 95 12.60 7.36 12.17
N THR A 96 12.83 7.47 13.48
CA THR A 96 14.15 7.83 14.00
C THR A 96 15.22 6.80 13.64
N ILE A 97 14.84 5.56 13.32
CA ILE A 97 15.79 4.43 13.14
C ILE A 97 15.87 3.93 11.70
N ALA A 98 15.03 4.43 10.79
CA ALA A 98 14.95 3.94 9.41
C ALA A 98 14.02 4.77 8.52
N SER A 99 14.25 4.64 7.21
CA SER A 99 13.34 5.02 6.13
C SER A 99 12.86 3.77 5.40
N LEU A 100 11.61 3.79 4.94
CA LEU A 100 11.05 2.71 4.13
C LEU A 100 10.18 3.25 3.00
N GLY A 101 10.19 2.53 1.88
CA GLY A 101 9.23 2.67 0.79
C GLY A 101 8.54 1.34 0.55
N LEU A 102 7.23 1.32 0.40
CA LEU A 102 6.44 0.12 0.18
C LEU A 102 5.48 0.33 -0.98
N GLU A 103 5.44 -0.60 -1.93
CA GLU A 103 4.54 -0.59 -3.07
C GLU A 103 3.88 -1.95 -3.21
N PHE A 104 2.57 -2.00 -3.45
CA PHE A 104 1.88 -3.24 -3.79
C PHE A 104 0.73 -3.02 -4.76
N ASN A 105 0.33 -4.14 -5.36
CA ASN A 105 -0.88 -4.27 -6.16
C ASN A 105 -1.79 -5.34 -5.52
N LEU A 106 -3.08 -5.31 -5.84
CA LEU A 106 -4.00 -6.40 -5.50
C LEU A 106 -3.71 -7.61 -6.40
N ILE A 107 -3.67 -8.81 -5.82
CA ILE A 107 -3.48 -10.07 -6.56
C ILE A 107 -4.82 -10.60 -7.07
N ASP A 108 -5.90 -10.35 -6.33
CA ASP A 108 -7.25 -10.80 -6.65
C ASP A 108 -8.25 -9.64 -6.71
N SER A 109 -9.36 -9.85 -7.42
CA SER A 109 -10.44 -8.86 -7.53
C SER A 109 -11.17 -8.61 -6.21
N GLY A 110 -11.13 -9.57 -5.28
CA GLY A 110 -11.72 -9.43 -3.94
C GLY A 110 -10.87 -8.58 -3.00
N GLY A 111 -9.65 -8.22 -3.39
CA GLY A 111 -8.73 -7.42 -2.58
C GLY A 111 -8.22 -8.11 -1.32
N ARG A 112 -8.41 -9.44 -1.21
CA ARG A 112 -7.98 -10.20 -0.03
C ARG A 112 -6.47 -10.46 -0.04
N TYR A 113 -5.84 -10.41 -1.20
CA TYR A 113 -4.42 -10.70 -1.37
C TYR A 113 -3.69 -9.55 -2.03
N ILE A 114 -2.49 -9.24 -1.51
CA ILE A 114 -1.62 -8.21 -2.06
C ILE A 114 -0.23 -8.77 -2.33
N GLY A 115 0.44 -8.21 -3.33
CA GLY A 115 1.81 -8.55 -3.70
C GLY A 115 2.60 -7.29 -3.99
N GLY A 116 3.82 -7.20 -3.46
CA GLY A 116 4.56 -5.95 -3.50
C GLY A 116 6.03 -6.03 -3.14
N GLY A 117 6.65 -4.85 -3.12
CA GLY A 117 8.04 -4.61 -2.75
C GLY A 117 8.14 -3.66 -1.57
N LEU A 118 9.12 -3.93 -0.70
CA LEU A 118 9.53 -3.05 0.39
C LEU A 118 11.02 -2.72 0.21
N SER A 119 11.31 -1.44 0.14
CA SER A 119 12.65 -0.89 0.25
C SER A 119 12.90 -0.47 1.69
N TRP A 120 13.82 -1.13 2.38
CA TRP A 120 14.16 -0.84 3.77
C TRP A 120 15.55 -0.21 3.87
N GLN A 121 15.66 0.95 4.52
CA GLN A 121 16.95 1.57 4.79
C GLN A 121 17.07 1.87 6.29
N PRO A 122 17.86 1.08 7.05
CA PRO A 122 18.14 1.41 8.45
C PRO A 122 18.93 2.72 8.55
N GLU A 123 18.80 3.43 9.67
CA GLU A 123 19.60 4.62 9.95
C GLU A 123 21.09 4.28 10.00
N GLY A 124 21.92 5.15 9.43
CA GLY A 124 23.37 5.02 9.42
C GLY A 124 23.95 4.59 8.06
N PRO A 125 25.26 4.28 8.01
CA PRO A 125 25.93 3.86 6.78
C PRO A 125 25.45 2.46 6.39
N GLY A 126 24.50 2.40 5.47
CA GLY A 126 23.95 1.16 4.94
C GLY A 126 23.32 1.36 3.58
N SER A 127 23.31 0.31 2.77
CA SER A 127 22.56 0.28 1.51
C SER A 127 21.08 -0.04 1.77
N MET A 128 20.24 0.47 0.89
CA MET A 128 18.83 0.07 0.82
C MET A 128 18.72 -1.45 0.60
N GLN A 129 17.94 -2.09 1.45
CA GLN A 129 17.69 -3.53 1.43
C GLN A 129 16.33 -3.78 0.77
N PRO A 130 16.29 -4.46 -0.39
CA PRO A 130 15.03 -4.81 -1.03
C PRO A 130 14.41 -6.05 -0.38
N TRP A 131 13.09 -6.03 -0.28
CA TRP A 131 12.23 -7.14 0.15
C TRP A 131 11.07 -7.24 -0.83
N CYS A 132 10.61 -8.45 -1.12
CA CYS A 132 9.29 -8.67 -1.69
C CYS A 132 8.35 -9.17 -0.61
N PHE A 133 7.05 -9.03 -0.81
CA PHE A 133 6.07 -9.58 0.12
C PHE A 133 4.80 -10.04 -0.58
N ILE A 134 4.14 -10.97 0.09
CA ILE A 134 2.74 -11.30 -0.13
C ILE A 134 1.97 -10.98 1.15
N GLY A 135 0.73 -10.54 1.00
CA GLY A 135 -0.15 -10.20 2.10
C GLY A 135 -1.52 -10.83 1.97
N THR A 136 -2.14 -11.12 3.11
CA THR A 136 -3.53 -11.57 3.22
C THR A 136 -4.28 -10.63 4.14
N GLN A 137 -5.45 -10.15 3.72
CA GLN A 137 -6.30 -9.29 4.50
C GLN A 137 -6.79 -10.05 5.75
N LEU A 138 -6.75 -9.38 6.90
CA LEU A 138 -7.36 -9.86 8.13
C LEU A 138 -8.84 -9.43 8.13
N ASP A 139 -9.71 -10.37 8.48
CA ASP A 139 -11.16 -10.15 8.61
C ASP A 139 -11.49 -9.22 9.79
#